data_AF-A0A7J2TA08-F1
#
_entry.id   AF-A0A7J2TA08-F1
#
_cell.length_a   1.000
_cell.length_b   1.000
_cell.length_c   1.000
_cell.angle_alpha   90.00
_cell.angle_beta   90.00
_cell.angle_gamma   90.00
#
_symmetry.space_group_name_H-M   'P 1'
#
loop_
_entity.id
_entity.type
_entity.pdbx_description
1 polymer ?
#
loop_
_entity_poly.entity_id
_entity_poly.type
_entity_poly.pdbx_seq_one_letter_code
_entity_poly.pdbx_strand_id
1 'polypeptide(L)'
;MRIRIDEELDNATFSINNLVEDQVLHNQKPSVISKVDFGNFKFLKGYLIIAISSRDKINNATKWKIALNGIALTREFKPHLESRISENIYQALFVYDVSKILNTIQPLALFKMKYEEKEPITINAVSLITLHQYNESNVKIACVAEALSLDNYVLDLSQHVLDQKKYKESMLYLGIVSEQGSKLKLNSSDSNLAVHNLGRGFNFIETSLRSAKTDKLILKGEDPLTRHIFHCIAHTTLEYPSITIKQYLITSNNNYKYLELVLVNESPVDADDCEVIVFKMGIPMQRLSLGPFNAGEGRSIKIPLLNKISGRIVVRLVWRKALKTLTRDQIIELK
;
A
#
# COMPACT_ATOMS: atom_id res chain seq x y z
N MET A 1 4.72 -21.96 12.57
CA MET A 1 3.95 -22.36 11.37
C MET A 1 3.77 -21.12 10.52
N ARG A 2 3.85 -21.25 9.19
CA ARG A 2 3.91 -20.12 8.26
C ARG A 2 3.02 -20.35 7.07
N ILE A 3 2.38 -19.30 6.57
CA ILE A 3 1.57 -19.36 5.36
C ILE A 3 2.33 -18.63 4.26
N ARG A 4 2.56 -19.30 3.14
CA ARG A 4 3.29 -18.77 1.99
C ARG A 4 2.35 -18.53 0.82
N ILE A 5 2.54 -17.41 0.15
CA ILE A 5 1.93 -17.05 -1.14
C ILE A 5 3.11 -16.81 -2.08
N ASP A 6 3.10 -17.44 -3.25
CA ASP A 6 4.15 -17.27 -4.25
C ASP A 6 3.49 -17.25 -5.63
N GLU A 7 3.60 -16.10 -6.31
CA GLU A 7 3.00 -15.87 -7.63
C GLU A 7 4.05 -15.27 -8.56
N GLU A 8 4.11 -15.80 -9.79
CA GLU A 8 4.83 -15.19 -10.91
C GLU A 8 3.86 -15.11 -12.10
N LEU A 9 3.53 -13.90 -12.53
CA LEU A 9 2.58 -13.62 -13.59
C LEU A 9 3.18 -12.66 -14.62
N ASP A 10 3.08 -13.03 -15.89
CA ASP A 10 3.36 -12.15 -17.01
C ASP A 10 2.16 -11.23 -17.29
N ASN A 11 2.44 -10.04 -17.81
CA ASN A 11 1.42 -9.05 -18.12
C ASN A 11 0.51 -8.76 -16.91
N ALA A 12 1.11 -8.53 -15.76
CA ALA A 12 0.43 -8.27 -14.49
C ALA A 12 1.07 -7.12 -13.70
N THR A 13 0.24 -6.49 -12.86
CA THR A 13 0.63 -5.62 -11.76
C THR A 13 0.01 -6.13 -10.46
N PHE A 14 0.41 -5.56 -9.32
CA PHE A 14 -0.16 -5.91 -8.02
C PHE A 14 -0.44 -4.66 -7.19
N SER A 15 -1.30 -4.81 -6.19
CA SER A 15 -1.48 -3.82 -5.13
C SER A 15 -1.68 -4.51 -3.78
N ILE A 16 -1.17 -3.87 -2.73
CA ILE A 16 -1.40 -4.28 -1.34
C ILE A 16 -2.19 -3.16 -0.68
N ASN A 17 -3.44 -3.44 -0.33
CA ASN A 17 -4.34 -2.46 0.27
C ASN A 17 -4.68 -2.88 1.69
N ASN A 18 -4.44 -2.00 2.65
CA ASN A 18 -4.86 -2.22 4.03
C ASN A 18 -6.28 -1.68 4.21
N LEU A 19 -7.24 -2.60 4.31
CA LEU A 19 -8.66 -2.29 4.41
C LEU A 19 -9.03 -1.82 5.82
N VAL A 20 -8.45 -2.44 6.85
CA VAL A 20 -8.72 -2.12 8.25
C VAL A 20 -7.40 -2.13 9.01
N GLU A 21 -7.16 -1.08 9.79
CA GLU A 21 -5.95 -0.91 10.58
C GLU A 21 -6.33 -0.52 12.02
N ASP A 22 -5.75 -1.23 12.99
CA ASP A 22 -5.84 -0.97 14.43
C ASP A 22 -7.27 -0.64 14.95
N GLN A 23 -8.26 -1.47 14.59
CA GLN A 23 -9.64 -1.28 15.02
C GLN A 23 -10.01 -2.20 16.17
N VAL A 24 -10.46 -1.62 17.28
CA VAL A 24 -11.04 -2.38 18.40
C VAL A 24 -12.54 -2.62 18.14
N LEU A 25 -12.94 -3.89 18.16
CA LEU A 25 -14.35 -4.29 18.13
C LEU A 25 -14.80 -4.73 19.53
N HIS A 26 -15.96 -4.24 19.94
CA HIS A 26 -16.61 -4.54 21.21
C HIS A 26 -18.12 -4.30 21.09
N ASN A 27 -18.90 -4.57 22.14
CA ASN A 27 -20.37 -4.49 22.10
C ASN A 27 -20.95 -3.18 21.54
N GLN A 28 -20.32 -2.03 21.77
CA GLN A 28 -20.82 -0.72 21.29
C GLN A 28 -20.34 -0.39 19.87
N LYS A 29 -19.23 -0.99 19.43
CA LYS A 29 -18.70 -0.90 18.07
C LYS A 29 -18.45 -2.31 17.53
N PRO A 30 -19.53 -3.07 17.24
CA PRO A 30 -19.42 -4.49 16.95
C PRO A 30 -19.00 -4.76 15.51
N SER A 31 -18.81 -3.76 14.66
CA SER A 31 -18.50 -3.99 13.25
C SER A 31 -17.59 -2.95 12.64
N VAL A 32 -16.84 -3.39 11.64
CA VAL A 32 -16.08 -2.55 10.72
C VAL A 32 -16.46 -2.89 9.28
N ILE A 33 -16.49 -1.86 8.45
CA ILE A 33 -16.70 -1.97 7.01
C ILE A 33 -15.60 -1.16 6.34
N SER A 34 -15.01 -1.71 5.29
CA SER A 34 -14.03 -1.01 4.47
C SER A 34 -14.21 -1.35 3.00
N LYS A 35 -13.87 -0.41 2.13
CA LYS A 35 -13.98 -0.55 0.69
C LYS A 35 -12.68 -0.11 0.04
N VAL A 36 -12.24 -0.86 -0.95
CA VAL A 36 -11.22 -0.44 -1.92
C VAL A 36 -11.76 -0.58 -3.34
N ASP A 37 -11.36 0.33 -4.21
CA ASP A 37 -11.66 0.33 -5.63
C ASP A 37 -10.37 0.05 -6.41
N PHE A 38 -10.42 -0.87 -7.36
CA PHE A 38 -9.29 -1.30 -8.18
C PHE A 38 -9.26 -0.60 -9.54
N GLY A 39 -10.22 0.27 -9.84
CA GLY A 39 -10.37 0.88 -11.16
C GLY A 39 -10.65 -0.16 -12.25
N ASN A 40 -10.40 0.19 -13.51
CA ASN A 40 -10.77 -0.66 -14.65
C ASN A 40 -9.76 -1.81 -14.92
N PHE A 41 -9.01 -2.23 -13.90
CA PHE A 41 -8.03 -3.29 -14.04
C PHE A 41 -8.70 -4.66 -13.95
N LYS A 42 -8.36 -5.56 -14.89
CA LYS A 42 -8.89 -6.93 -14.88
C LYS A 42 -8.22 -7.71 -13.76
N PHE A 43 -9.00 -8.10 -12.76
CA PHE A 43 -8.55 -8.94 -11.65
C PHE A 43 -8.05 -10.31 -12.13
N LEU A 44 -6.95 -10.79 -11.53
CA LEU A 44 -6.39 -12.12 -11.77
C LEU A 44 -6.43 -12.99 -10.52
N LYS A 45 -5.90 -12.48 -9.39
CA LYS A 45 -5.75 -13.24 -8.16
C LYS A 45 -5.79 -12.34 -6.93
N GLY A 46 -6.18 -12.88 -5.78
CA GLY A 46 -6.30 -12.08 -4.57
C GLY A 46 -6.21 -12.88 -3.28
N TYR A 47 -5.52 -12.30 -2.30
CA TYR A 47 -5.28 -12.88 -0.98
C TYR A 47 -5.62 -11.88 0.12
N LEU A 48 -6.45 -12.30 1.07
CA LEU A 48 -6.85 -11.51 2.21
C LEU A 48 -6.16 -12.03 3.47
N ILE A 49 -5.31 -11.20 4.08
CA ILE A 49 -4.63 -11.46 5.33
C ILE A 49 -5.38 -10.72 6.44
N ILE A 50 -5.84 -11.43 7.46
CA ILE A 50 -6.53 -10.87 8.62
C ILE A 50 -5.72 -11.19 9.87
N ALA A 51 -5.33 -10.14 10.59
CA ALA A 51 -4.54 -10.23 11.82
C ALA A 51 -5.32 -9.65 12.99
N ILE A 52 -5.55 -10.47 14.01
CA ILE A 52 -6.38 -10.10 15.16
C ILE A 52 -5.61 -10.39 16.45
N SER A 53 -5.72 -9.49 17.42
CA SER A 53 -5.21 -9.68 18.78
C SER A 53 -6.37 -9.73 19.77
N SER A 54 -6.22 -10.55 20.81
CA SER A 54 -7.14 -10.60 21.96
C SER A 54 -6.35 -10.88 23.23
N ARG A 55 -6.95 -10.57 24.39
CA ARG A 55 -6.43 -11.01 25.69
C ARG A 55 -6.60 -12.50 25.91
N ASP A 56 -7.74 -13.02 25.44
CA ASP A 56 -8.07 -14.42 25.53
C ASP A 56 -7.67 -15.16 24.26
N LYS A 57 -7.51 -16.47 24.39
CA LYS A 57 -7.27 -17.32 23.23
C LYS A 57 -8.45 -17.21 22.27
N ILE A 58 -8.16 -16.69 21.08
CA ILE A 58 -9.11 -16.72 19.96
C ILE A 58 -9.32 -18.20 19.64
N ASN A 59 -10.56 -18.68 19.68
CA ASN A 59 -10.85 -20.09 19.42
C ASN A 59 -11.98 -20.21 18.39
N ASN A 60 -12.29 -21.44 17.99
CA ASN A 60 -13.36 -21.72 17.04
C ASN A 60 -14.75 -21.27 17.54
N ALA A 61 -14.94 -21.09 18.85
CA ALA A 61 -16.18 -20.61 19.44
C ALA A 61 -16.37 -19.08 19.36
N THR A 62 -15.30 -18.31 19.12
CA THR A 62 -15.37 -16.85 18.98
C THR A 62 -16.36 -16.44 17.88
N LYS A 63 -17.46 -15.77 18.24
CA LYS A 63 -18.55 -15.40 17.32
C LYS A 63 -18.23 -14.13 16.54
N TRP A 64 -17.69 -14.29 15.34
CA TRP A 64 -17.60 -13.22 14.35
C TRP A 64 -18.14 -13.65 12.98
N LYS A 65 -18.49 -12.67 12.17
CA LYS A 65 -18.93 -12.83 10.78
C LYS A 65 -18.04 -11.98 9.91
N ILE A 66 -17.30 -12.63 9.03
CA ILE A 66 -16.42 -11.98 8.06
C ILE A 66 -17.04 -12.17 6.68
N ALA A 67 -17.12 -11.10 5.90
CA ALA A 67 -17.64 -11.15 4.54
C ALA A 67 -16.81 -10.25 3.62
N LEU A 68 -16.70 -10.68 2.36
CA LEU A 68 -16.07 -9.92 1.28
C LEU A 68 -17.05 -9.90 0.10
N ASN A 69 -17.38 -8.72 -0.42
CA ASN A 69 -18.39 -8.52 -1.47
C ASN A 69 -19.72 -9.24 -1.17
N GLY A 70 -20.12 -9.25 0.11
CA GLY A 70 -21.35 -9.91 0.57
C GLY A 70 -21.25 -11.43 0.73
N ILE A 71 -20.14 -12.06 0.31
CA ILE A 71 -19.90 -13.49 0.47
C ILE A 71 -19.22 -13.74 1.82
N ALA A 72 -19.83 -14.61 2.64
CA ALA A 72 -19.29 -14.97 3.96
C ALA A 72 -18.01 -15.81 3.83
N LEU A 73 -16.98 -15.46 4.60
CA LEU A 73 -15.73 -16.22 4.70
C LEU A 73 -15.81 -17.17 5.90
N THR A 74 -15.84 -18.48 5.64
CA THR A 74 -15.96 -19.52 6.67
C THR A 74 -14.60 -19.85 7.32
N ARG A 75 -14.60 -20.00 8.65
CA ARG A 75 -13.41 -20.33 9.47
C ARG A 75 -12.82 -21.71 9.19
N GLU A 76 -13.66 -22.68 8.83
CA GLU A 76 -13.34 -24.11 8.85
C GLU A 76 -12.45 -24.59 7.69
N PHE A 77 -12.10 -23.71 6.75
CA PHE A 77 -11.46 -24.11 5.49
C PHE A 77 -10.10 -23.47 5.20
N LYS A 78 -9.43 -22.83 6.19
CA LYS A 78 -8.15 -22.15 5.95
C LYS A 78 -7.16 -22.20 7.12
N PRO A 79 -5.84 -22.14 6.82
CA PRO A 79 -4.82 -22.14 7.85
C PRO A 79 -4.99 -20.90 8.75
N HIS A 80 -5.18 -21.15 10.05
CA HIS A 80 -5.06 -20.12 11.07
C HIS A 80 -3.78 -20.36 11.86
N LEU A 81 -3.06 -19.27 12.12
CA LEU A 81 -1.89 -19.31 12.99
C LEU A 81 -2.27 -18.61 14.27
N GLU A 82 -2.18 -19.32 15.39
CA GLU A 82 -2.33 -18.73 16.71
C GLU A 82 -0.98 -18.75 17.41
N SER A 83 -0.60 -17.61 17.97
CA SER A 83 0.62 -17.46 18.75
C SER A 83 0.33 -16.64 20.00
N ARG A 84 0.83 -17.11 21.14
CA ARG A 84 0.84 -16.32 22.37
C ARG A 84 2.07 -15.41 22.31
N ILE A 85 1.85 -14.11 22.21
CA ILE A 85 2.94 -13.13 22.05
C ILE A 85 3.47 -12.70 23.42
N SER A 86 2.57 -12.48 24.37
CA SER A 86 2.91 -12.17 25.76
C SER A 86 1.93 -12.87 26.70
N GLU A 87 2.08 -12.67 28.00
CA GLU A 87 1.17 -13.30 28.97
C GLU A 87 -0.31 -13.01 28.68
N ASN A 88 -0.62 -11.81 28.16
CA ASN A 88 -1.97 -11.29 28.00
C ASN A 88 -2.32 -10.94 26.55
N ILE A 89 -1.57 -11.44 25.56
CA ILE A 89 -1.82 -11.15 24.14
C ILE A 89 -1.70 -12.43 23.32
N TYR A 90 -2.82 -12.85 22.75
CA TYR A 90 -2.89 -13.84 21.68
C TYR A 90 -3.05 -13.14 20.35
N GLN A 91 -2.30 -13.60 19.34
CA GLN A 91 -2.42 -13.15 17.97
C GLN A 91 -2.90 -14.31 17.10
N ALA A 92 -3.93 -14.05 16.32
CA ALA A 92 -4.42 -14.96 15.29
C ALA A 92 -4.21 -14.34 13.89
N LEU A 93 -3.73 -15.14 12.95
CA LEU A 93 -3.64 -14.80 11.54
C LEU A 93 -4.49 -15.74 10.71
N PHE A 94 -5.27 -15.17 9.79
CA PHE A 94 -6.05 -15.89 8.79
C PHE A 94 -5.63 -15.43 7.40
N VAL A 95 -5.40 -16.35 6.49
CA VAL A 95 -5.11 -16.03 5.09
C VAL A 95 -6.14 -16.73 4.20
N TYR A 96 -6.89 -15.93 3.46
CA TYR A 96 -7.90 -16.41 2.51
C TYR A 96 -7.43 -16.16 1.08
N ASP A 97 -7.45 -17.19 0.25
CA ASP A 97 -7.51 -17.00 -1.20
C ASP A 97 -8.93 -16.55 -1.55
N VAL A 98 -9.05 -15.31 -2.00
CA VAL A 98 -10.31 -14.64 -2.33
C VAL A 98 -10.49 -14.46 -3.83
N SER A 99 -9.70 -15.15 -4.65
CA SER A 99 -9.68 -14.98 -6.10
C SER A 99 -11.05 -15.19 -6.74
N LYS A 100 -11.78 -16.23 -6.31
CA LYS A 100 -13.14 -16.51 -6.81
C LYS A 100 -14.18 -15.48 -6.37
N ILE A 101 -13.97 -14.79 -5.25
CA ILE A 101 -14.89 -13.79 -4.70
C ILE A 101 -14.70 -12.44 -5.39
N LEU A 102 -13.45 -12.10 -5.74
CA LEU A 102 -13.10 -10.84 -6.36
C LEU A 102 -13.17 -10.86 -7.89
N ASN A 103 -13.14 -12.04 -8.51
CA ASN A 103 -13.35 -12.20 -9.96
C ASN A 103 -14.83 -11.97 -10.34
N THR A 104 -15.29 -10.74 -10.15
CA THR A 104 -16.65 -10.27 -10.46
C THR A 104 -16.58 -9.06 -11.38
N ILE A 105 -17.72 -8.67 -11.94
CA ILE A 105 -17.83 -7.47 -12.80
C ILE A 105 -17.49 -6.19 -12.02
N GLN A 106 -17.65 -6.19 -10.70
CA GLN A 106 -17.40 -5.01 -9.88
C GLN A 106 -15.91 -4.85 -9.58
N PRO A 107 -15.28 -3.71 -9.93
CA PRO A 107 -13.87 -3.46 -9.67
C PRO A 107 -13.61 -3.03 -8.21
N LEU A 108 -14.27 -3.65 -7.24
CA LEU A 108 -14.16 -3.25 -5.84
C LEU A 108 -14.10 -4.46 -4.90
N ALA A 109 -13.51 -4.23 -3.73
CA ALA A 109 -13.61 -5.13 -2.60
C ALA A 109 -14.24 -4.41 -1.41
N LEU A 110 -15.41 -4.90 -0.98
CA LEU A 110 -16.13 -4.48 0.21
C LEU A 110 -15.92 -5.51 1.31
N PHE A 111 -15.06 -5.20 2.27
CA PHE A 111 -14.82 -6.01 3.45
C PHE A 111 -15.78 -5.61 4.57
N LYS A 112 -16.34 -6.60 5.25
CA LYS A 112 -17.16 -6.41 6.45
C LYS A 112 -16.79 -7.45 7.49
N MET A 113 -16.57 -6.98 8.71
CA MET A 113 -16.42 -7.84 9.87
C MET A 113 -17.38 -7.39 10.97
N LYS A 114 -18.11 -8.34 11.54
CA LYS A 114 -18.98 -8.14 12.70
C LYS A 114 -18.54 -9.09 13.81
N TYR A 115 -18.42 -8.59 15.02
CA TYR A 115 -18.04 -9.30 16.22
C TYR A 115 -19.23 -9.28 17.19
N GLU A 116 -19.57 -10.44 17.74
CA GLU A 116 -20.81 -10.63 18.52
C GLU A 116 -20.53 -11.02 19.98
N GLU A 117 -19.28 -10.95 20.44
CA GLU A 117 -18.92 -11.27 21.83
C GLU A 117 -18.66 -10.05 22.69
N LYS A 118 -18.67 -10.27 24.01
CA LYS A 118 -18.49 -9.21 25.01
C LYS A 118 -17.04 -8.73 25.11
N GLU A 119 -16.09 -9.65 25.06
CA GLU A 119 -14.68 -9.34 25.26
C GLU A 119 -14.08 -8.67 24.02
N PRO A 120 -13.42 -7.52 24.16
CA PRO A 120 -12.95 -6.76 23.02
C PRO A 120 -11.83 -7.51 22.26
N ILE A 121 -11.86 -7.39 20.93
CA ILE A 121 -10.76 -7.82 20.07
C ILE A 121 -10.20 -6.63 19.32
N THR A 122 -8.91 -6.69 18.99
CA THR A 122 -8.26 -5.72 18.10
C THR A 122 -8.01 -6.35 16.75
N ILE A 123 -8.63 -5.82 15.70
CA ILE A 123 -8.23 -6.07 14.32
C ILE A 123 -6.96 -5.26 14.10
N ASN A 124 -5.80 -5.91 14.18
CA ASN A 124 -4.54 -5.25 13.92
C ASN A 124 -4.48 -4.83 12.45
N ALA A 125 -4.77 -5.76 11.54
CA ALA A 125 -4.73 -5.51 10.11
C ALA A 125 -5.71 -6.39 9.34
N VAL A 126 -6.29 -5.84 8.28
CA VAL A 126 -6.92 -6.57 7.19
C VAL A 126 -6.26 -6.09 5.91
N SER A 127 -5.32 -6.87 5.38
CA SER A 127 -4.55 -6.51 4.19
C SER A 127 -4.97 -7.38 3.01
N LEU A 128 -5.30 -6.74 1.89
CA LEU A 128 -5.71 -7.39 0.66
C LEU A 128 -4.62 -7.21 -0.40
N ILE A 129 -4.00 -8.31 -0.78
CA ILE A 129 -3.05 -8.39 -1.89
C ILE A 129 -3.86 -8.77 -3.13
N THR A 130 -3.78 -7.98 -4.20
CA THR A 130 -4.45 -8.29 -5.47
C THR A 130 -3.48 -8.20 -6.63
N LEU A 131 -3.62 -9.11 -7.59
CA LEU A 131 -2.91 -9.13 -8.85
C LEU A 131 -3.90 -8.85 -9.98
N HIS A 132 -3.50 -8.01 -10.93
CA HIS A 132 -4.34 -7.54 -12.02
C HIS A 132 -3.59 -7.60 -13.34
N GLN A 133 -4.32 -7.77 -14.44
CA GLN A 133 -3.76 -7.74 -15.79
C GLN A 133 -3.18 -6.35 -16.08
N TYR A 134 -1.93 -6.31 -16.55
CA TYR A 134 -1.25 -5.11 -17.01
C TYR A 134 -0.14 -5.45 -18.01
N ASN A 135 -0.34 -5.11 -19.29
CA ASN A 135 0.50 -5.64 -20.39
C ASN A 135 1.96 -5.17 -20.40
N GLU A 136 2.31 -4.13 -19.65
CA GLU A 136 3.67 -3.57 -19.65
C GLU A 136 4.53 -4.04 -18.45
N SER A 137 4.03 -4.99 -17.66
CA SER A 137 4.71 -5.44 -16.45
C SER A 137 4.61 -6.95 -16.27
N ASN A 138 5.68 -7.57 -15.81
CA ASN A 138 5.65 -8.90 -15.21
C ASN A 138 5.95 -8.77 -13.73
N VAL A 139 5.22 -9.51 -12.91
CA VAL A 139 5.33 -9.45 -11.46
C VAL A 139 5.68 -10.82 -10.91
N LYS A 140 6.64 -10.82 -9.98
CA LYS A 140 6.85 -11.93 -9.06
C LYS A 140 6.66 -11.42 -7.65
N ILE A 141 5.75 -12.02 -6.89
CA ILE A 141 5.49 -11.67 -5.50
C ILE A 141 5.50 -12.91 -4.63
N ALA A 142 6.34 -12.87 -3.59
CA ALA A 142 6.39 -13.91 -2.57
C ALA A 142 6.07 -13.27 -1.23
N CYS A 143 4.98 -13.72 -0.60
CA CYS A 143 4.56 -13.26 0.71
C CYS A 143 4.57 -14.38 1.73
N VAL A 144 4.91 -14.03 2.96
CA VAL A 144 4.83 -14.91 4.11
C VAL A 144 4.05 -14.21 5.21
N ALA A 145 3.00 -14.87 5.70
CA ALA A 145 2.25 -14.44 6.87
C ALA A 145 2.61 -15.34 8.07
N GLU A 146 3.05 -14.71 9.15
CA GLU A 146 3.58 -15.35 10.36
C GLU A 146 3.33 -14.47 11.59
N ALA A 147 2.88 -15.07 12.70
CA ALA A 147 2.62 -14.37 13.96
C ALA A 147 3.78 -14.58 14.93
N LEU A 148 4.71 -13.62 14.96
CA LEU A 148 5.91 -13.68 15.80
C LEU A 148 6.29 -12.31 16.34
N SER A 149 6.90 -12.30 17.53
CA SER A 149 7.60 -11.11 18.04
C SER A 149 8.89 -10.90 17.23
N LEU A 150 9.20 -9.64 16.94
CA LEU A 150 10.37 -9.25 16.14
C LEU A 150 11.60 -9.04 17.00
N ASP A 151 12.13 -10.13 17.56
CA ASP A 151 13.45 -10.15 18.21
C ASP A 151 14.49 -10.82 17.30
N ASN A 152 15.19 -10.00 16.49
CA ASN A 152 16.22 -10.41 15.53
C ASN A 152 15.74 -11.46 14.52
N TYR A 153 14.55 -11.26 13.93
CA TYR A 153 14.02 -12.14 12.90
C TYR A 153 14.88 -12.05 11.64
N VAL A 154 15.31 -13.21 11.13
CA VAL A 154 16.12 -13.29 9.91
C VAL A 154 15.22 -13.60 8.73
N LEU A 155 15.05 -12.60 7.86
CA LEU A 155 14.44 -12.75 6.55
C LEU A 155 15.48 -13.27 5.56
N ASP A 156 15.23 -14.46 5.01
CA ASP A 156 16.04 -15.04 3.96
C ASP A 156 15.62 -14.50 2.59
N LEU A 157 16.50 -13.72 1.98
CA LEU A 157 16.33 -13.18 0.64
C LEU A 157 16.94 -14.09 -0.44
N SER A 158 17.66 -15.16 -0.09
CA SER A 158 18.38 -16.00 -1.06
C SER A 158 17.49 -16.55 -2.17
N GLN A 159 16.24 -16.89 -1.85
CA GLN A 159 15.23 -17.38 -2.80
C GLN A 159 14.63 -16.25 -3.68
N HIS A 160 14.93 -15.00 -3.33
CA HIS A 160 14.40 -13.78 -3.93
C HIS A 160 15.51 -12.88 -4.53
N VAL A 161 16.77 -13.33 -4.49
CA VAL A 161 17.87 -12.76 -5.30
C VAL A 161 17.63 -13.14 -6.75
N LEU A 162 16.62 -12.54 -7.36
CA LEU A 162 16.34 -12.68 -8.77
C LEU A 162 17.39 -11.94 -9.58
N ASP A 163 17.56 -12.38 -10.83
CA ASP A 163 18.40 -11.71 -11.82
C ASP A 163 18.01 -10.23 -11.90
N GLN A 164 18.82 -9.36 -11.29
CA GLN A 164 18.63 -7.91 -11.28
C GLN A 164 18.61 -7.33 -12.69
N LYS A 165 19.00 -8.10 -13.72
CA LYS A 165 18.86 -7.71 -15.13
C LYS A 165 17.43 -7.84 -15.65
N LYS A 166 16.63 -8.77 -15.13
CA LYS A 166 15.24 -9.01 -15.58
C LYS A 166 14.28 -7.98 -14.98
N TYR A 167 14.34 -7.80 -13.65
CA TYR A 167 13.39 -6.94 -12.94
C TYR A 167 13.95 -5.55 -12.73
N LYS A 168 13.11 -4.53 -12.98
CA LYS A 168 13.49 -3.14 -12.81
C LYS A 168 13.37 -2.75 -11.35
N GLU A 169 12.31 -3.14 -10.65
CA GLU A 169 12.09 -2.78 -9.25
C GLU A 169 11.98 -4.04 -8.38
N SER A 170 12.57 -3.97 -7.18
CA SER A 170 12.48 -4.98 -6.13
C SER A 170 12.15 -4.28 -4.82
N MET A 171 11.03 -4.62 -4.21
CA MET A 171 10.49 -3.99 -3.01
C MET A 171 10.20 -5.02 -1.93
N LEU A 172 10.52 -4.66 -0.68
CA LEU A 172 10.07 -5.34 0.52
C LEU A 172 8.91 -4.54 1.12
N TYR A 173 7.79 -5.21 1.32
CA TYR A 173 6.62 -4.72 2.03
C TYR A 173 6.54 -5.45 3.37
N LEU A 174 6.42 -4.71 4.47
CA LEU A 174 6.28 -5.28 5.82
C LEU A 174 4.98 -4.80 6.47
N GLY A 175 4.22 -5.73 7.02
CA GLY A 175 3.11 -5.46 7.93
C GLY A 175 3.53 -5.77 9.37
N ILE A 176 3.60 -4.73 10.21
CA ILE A 176 4.10 -4.81 11.58
C ILE A 176 3.11 -4.18 12.54
N VAL A 177 3.00 -4.72 13.75
CA VAL A 177 2.27 -4.10 14.85
C VAL A 177 3.25 -3.67 15.92
N SER A 178 3.08 -2.47 16.47
CA SER A 178 3.95 -1.97 17.53
C SER A 178 3.22 -1.06 18.50
N GLU A 179 3.85 -0.79 19.63
CA GLU A 179 3.47 0.28 20.54
C GLU A 179 4.03 1.64 20.07
N GLN A 180 3.50 2.70 20.67
CA GLN A 180 3.88 4.07 20.34
C GLN A 180 5.38 4.32 20.57
N GLY A 181 6.06 4.84 19.55
CA GLY A 181 7.46 5.27 19.67
C GLY A 181 8.49 4.14 19.54
N SER A 182 8.06 2.94 19.17
CA SER A 182 8.97 1.85 18.80
C SER A 182 9.71 2.16 17.49
N LYS A 183 10.81 1.44 17.24
CA LYS A 183 11.54 1.49 15.97
C LYS A 183 11.75 0.10 15.42
N LEU A 184 11.73 0.01 14.10
CA LEU A 184 12.20 -1.16 13.36
C LEU A 184 13.57 -0.86 12.77
N LYS A 185 14.53 -1.73 13.07
CA LYS A 185 15.84 -1.76 12.42
C LYS A 185 15.86 -2.85 11.36
N LEU A 186 16.20 -2.47 10.13
CA LEU A 186 16.51 -3.41 9.05
C LEU A 186 18.02 -3.41 8.86
N ASN A 187 18.65 -4.51 9.22
CA ASN A 187 20.09 -4.68 9.11
C ASN A 187 20.42 -5.69 8.02
N SER A 188 21.45 -5.37 7.24
CA SER A 188 22.17 -6.31 6.39
C SER A 188 23.37 -6.87 7.16
N SER A 189 24.03 -7.92 6.65
CA SER A 189 25.30 -8.45 7.18
C SER A 189 26.35 -7.36 7.40
N ASP A 190 26.38 -6.35 6.54
CA ASP A 190 27.49 -5.39 6.46
C ASP A 190 27.08 -3.94 6.78
N SER A 191 25.80 -3.64 7.00
CA SER A 191 25.32 -2.28 7.29
C SER A 191 23.90 -2.21 7.82
N ASN A 192 23.59 -1.12 8.54
CA ASN A 192 22.20 -0.75 8.81
C ASN A 192 21.59 -0.23 7.51
N LEU A 193 20.60 -0.96 6.96
CA LEU A 193 19.96 -0.62 5.70
C LEU A 193 18.94 0.50 5.90
N ALA A 194 18.14 0.41 6.96
CA ALA A 194 17.15 1.43 7.30
C ALA A 194 16.73 1.35 8.78
N VAL A 195 16.26 2.49 9.30
CA VAL A 195 15.57 2.58 10.59
C VAL A 195 14.23 3.28 10.35
N HIS A 196 13.14 2.62 10.72
CA HIS A 196 11.79 3.17 10.61
C HIS A 196 11.23 3.45 12.00
N ASN A 197 10.75 4.67 12.21
CA ASN A 197 9.96 4.98 13.40
C ASN A 197 8.57 4.38 13.22
N LEU A 198 8.08 3.65 14.21
CA LEU A 198 6.79 2.99 14.17
C LEU A 198 5.76 3.78 14.98
N GLY A 199 4.56 3.90 14.40
CA GLY A 199 3.38 4.35 15.11
C GLY A 199 2.81 3.26 16.02
N ARG A 200 1.88 3.65 16.88
CA ARG A 200 1.05 2.68 17.61
C ARG A 200 0.12 1.96 16.63
N GLY A 201 -0.06 0.66 16.84
CA GLY A 201 -0.94 -0.15 16.00
C GLY A 201 -0.22 -0.69 14.77
N PHE A 202 -0.92 -0.76 13.65
CA PHE A 202 -0.38 -1.32 12.41
C PHE A 202 0.49 -0.32 11.65
N ASN A 203 1.61 -0.80 11.14
CA ASN A 203 2.58 -0.08 10.34
C ASN A 203 2.83 -0.85 9.05
N PHE A 204 2.60 -0.18 7.92
CA PHE A 204 2.93 -0.70 6.60
C PHE A 204 4.20 -0.01 6.09
N ILE A 205 5.25 -0.79 5.85
CA ILE A 205 6.56 -0.27 5.48
C ILE A 205 6.93 -0.76 4.09
N GLU A 206 7.36 0.15 3.24
CA GLU A 206 7.87 -0.14 1.90
C GLU A 206 9.35 0.22 1.83
N THR A 207 10.19 -0.74 1.47
CA THR A 207 11.65 -0.54 1.39
C THR A 207 12.19 -1.13 0.09
N SER A 208 12.95 -0.34 -0.67
CA SER A 208 13.60 -0.84 -1.88
C SER A 208 14.74 -1.78 -1.55
N LEU A 209 14.79 -2.91 -2.26
CA LEU A 209 15.86 -3.90 -2.16
C LEU A 209 16.97 -3.71 -3.22
N ARG A 210 16.89 -2.68 -4.08
CA ARG A 210 17.87 -2.49 -5.17
C ARG A 210 19.32 -2.35 -4.68
N SER A 211 19.53 -1.77 -3.49
CA SER A 211 20.86 -1.61 -2.89
C SER A 211 21.27 -2.76 -1.98
N ALA A 212 20.37 -3.73 -1.72
CA ALA A 212 20.65 -4.85 -0.84
C ALA A 212 21.56 -5.85 -1.56
N LYS A 213 22.85 -5.82 -1.24
CA LYS A 213 23.83 -6.83 -1.65
C LYS A 213 23.87 -8.01 -0.68
N THR A 214 22.74 -8.34 -0.07
CA THR A 214 22.67 -9.35 0.98
C THR A 214 21.57 -10.35 0.69
N ASP A 215 21.88 -11.61 1.00
CA ASP A 215 20.94 -12.72 0.95
C ASP A 215 20.10 -12.80 2.23
N LYS A 216 20.39 -11.96 3.23
CA LYS A 216 19.70 -11.96 4.52
C LYS A 216 19.46 -10.55 5.04
N LEU A 217 18.24 -10.32 5.54
CA LEU A 217 17.89 -9.12 6.28
C LEU A 217 17.51 -9.50 7.71
N ILE A 218 18.08 -8.81 8.68
CA ILE A 218 17.73 -8.96 10.09
C ILE A 218 16.74 -7.85 10.44
N LEU A 219 15.52 -8.24 10.80
CA LEU A 219 14.45 -7.37 11.27
C LEU A 219 14.44 -7.39 12.80
N LYS A 220 14.60 -6.21 13.42
CA LYS A 220 14.58 -6.07 14.88
C LYS A 220 13.67 -4.93 15.32
N GLY A 221 12.66 -5.24 16.12
CA GLY A 221 11.90 -4.25 16.87
C GLY A 221 12.65 -3.82 18.13
N GLU A 222 12.60 -2.54 18.47
CA GLU A 222 13.16 -2.05 19.75
C GLU A 222 12.26 -2.40 20.95
N ASP A 223 10.96 -2.56 20.72
CA ASP A 223 9.98 -2.98 21.73
C ASP A 223 9.69 -4.49 21.61
N PRO A 224 9.75 -5.27 22.72
CA PRO A 224 9.37 -6.70 22.77
C PRO A 224 7.95 -7.02 22.24
N LEU A 225 7.03 -6.06 22.28
CA LEU A 225 5.67 -6.16 21.76
C LEU A 225 5.56 -5.84 20.26
N THR A 226 6.68 -5.50 19.62
CA THR A 226 6.75 -5.33 18.16
C THR A 226 6.59 -6.70 17.49
N ARG A 227 5.61 -6.80 16.60
CA ARG A 227 5.15 -8.07 16.04
C ARG A 227 5.09 -8.02 14.54
N HIS A 228 5.56 -9.07 13.92
CA HIS A 228 5.38 -9.30 12.50
C HIS A 228 3.97 -9.86 12.24
N ILE A 229 3.37 -9.42 11.13
CA ILE A 229 2.15 -10.01 10.57
C ILE A 229 2.49 -10.70 9.26
N PHE A 230 3.05 -9.94 8.31
CA PHE A 230 3.44 -10.45 7.01
C PHE A 230 4.61 -9.66 6.44
N HIS A 231 5.32 -10.29 5.50
CA HIS A 231 6.18 -9.59 4.57
C HIS A 231 5.87 -10.07 3.16
N CYS A 232 6.04 -9.18 2.19
CA CYS A 232 6.00 -9.50 0.77
C CYS A 232 7.26 -8.97 0.10
N ILE A 233 7.93 -9.82 -0.65
CA ILE A 233 8.99 -9.41 -1.57
C ILE A 233 8.37 -9.43 -2.96
N ALA A 234 8.33 -8.26 -3.59
CA ALA A 234 7.77 -8.11 -4.93
C ALA A 234 8.83 -7.58 -5.90
N HIS A 235 8.84 -8.16 -7.08
CA HIS A 235 9.68 -7.78 -8.19
C HIS A 235 8.80 -7.44 -9.38
N THR A 236 9.09 -6.34 -10.05
CA THR A 236 8.36 -5.90 -11.24
C THR A 236 9.31 -5.44 -12.33
N THR A 237 8.94 -5.73 -13.58
CA THR A 237 9.60 -5.17 -14.77
C THR A 237 9.09 -3.77 -15.11
N LEU A 238 8.11 -3.27 -14.37
CA LEU A 238 7.50 -1.97 -14.60
C LEU A 238 8.51 -0.83 -14.41
N GLU A 239 8.50 0.09 -15.37
CA GLU A 239 9.17 1.37 -15.26
C GLU A 239 8.13 2.46 -14.99
N TYR A 240 8.53 3.52 -14.29
CA TYR A 240 7.61 4.57 -13.87
C TYR A 240 7.86 5.87 -14.63
N PRO A 241 6.80 6.57 -15.04
CA PRO A 241 6.94 7.84 -15.72
C PRO A 241 7.44 8.96 -14.80
N SER A 242 8.13 9.94 -15.38
CA SER A 242 8.64 11.13 -14.68
C SER A 242 8.08 12.40 -15.34
N ILE A 243 7.00 12.92 -14.78
CA ILE A 243 6.37 14.14 -15.29
C ILE A 243 6.88 15.35 -14.51
N THR A 244 7.35 16.38 -15.23
CA THR A 244 7.93 17.61 -14.67
C THR A 244 7.20 18.85 -15.18
N ILE A 245 7.28 19.93 -14.42
CA ILE A 245 6.92 21.28 -14.89
C ILE A 245 8.22 21.90 -15.42
N LYS A 246 8.37 21.98 -16.75
CA LYS A 246 9.56 22.61 -17.35
C LYS A 246 9.52 24.13 -17.28
N GLN A 247 8.33 24.70 -17.42
CA GLN A 247 8.14 26.15 -17.41
C GLN A 247 6.77 26.48 -16.82
N TYR A 248 6.68 27.65 -16.18
CA TYR A 248 5.42 28.26 -15.82
C TYR A 248 5.43 29.76 -16.13
N LEU A 249 4.25 30.30 -16.43
CA LEU A 249 4.02 31.72 -16.64
C LEU A 249 2.69 32.11 -15.98
N ILE A 250 2.63 33.32 -15.42
CA ILE A 250 1.40 33.89 -14.90
C ILE A 250 0.97 34.98 -15.87
N THR A 251 -0.21 34.82 -16.47
CA THR A 251 -0.79 35.81 -17.38
C THR A 251 -2.05 36.41 -16.76
N SER A 252 -2.30 37.69 -17.02
CA SER A 252 -3.49 38.40 -16.55
C SER A 252 -4.19 39.03 -17.75
N ASN A 253 -5.49 38.79 -17.91
CA ASN A 253 -6.30 39.41 -18.94
C ASN A 253 -7.69 39.75 -18.41
N ASN A 254 -8.14 41.01 -18.52
CA ASN A 254 -9.50 41.48 -18.26
C ASN A 254 -10.22 40.78 -17.08
N ASN A 255 -9.67 40.88 -15.87
CA ASN A 255 -10.16 40.23 -14.66
C ASN A 255 -10.05 38.69 -14.62
N TYR A 256 -9.07 38.10 -15.28
CA TYR A 256 -8.71 36.70 -15.08
C TYR A 256 -7.20 36.55 -14.98
N LYS A 257 -6.73 35.94 -13.89
CA LYS A 257 -5.34 35.50 -13.71
C LYS A 257 -5.27 34.03 -14.13
N TYR A 258 -4.27 33.68 -14.92
CA TYR A 258 -4.06 32.32 -15.37
C TYR A 258 -2.66 31.86 -15.02
N LEU A 259 -2.54 30.60 -14.64
CA LEU A 259 -1.27 29.89 -14.56
C LEU A 259 -1.13 29.01 -15.80
N GLU A 260 -0.17 29.38 -16.64
CA GLU A 260 0.22 28.61 -17.81
C GLU A 260 1.40 27.72 -17.44
N LEU A 261 1.28 26.41 -17.64
CA LEU A 261 2.30 25.41 -17.32
C LEU A 261 2.69 24.66 -18.59
N VAL A 262 3.99 24.38 -18.75
CA VAL A 262 4.52 23.45 -19.74
C VAL A 262 4.98 22.20 -19.01
N LEU A 263 4.22 21.13 -19.17
CA LEU A 263 4.50 19.83 -18.58
C LEU A 263 5.26 18.96 -19.58
N VAL A 264 6.20 18.15 -19.10
CA VAL A 264 6.90 17.16 -19.94
C VAL A 264 7.03 15.84 -19.22
N ASN A 265 6.77 14.74 -19.92
CA ASN A 265 7.17 13.42 -19.46
C ASN A 265 8.60 13.16 -19.93
N GLU A 266 9.54 13.22 -18.99
CA GLU A 266 10.97 13.07 -19.26
C GLU A 266 11.41 11.60 -19.38
N SER A 267 10.48 10.67 -19.16
CA SER A 267 10.75 9.24 -19.23
C SER A 267 10.33 8.63 -20.57
N PRO A 268 10.89 7.46 -20.93
CA PRO A 268 10.49 6.71 -22.12
C PRO A 268 9.20 5.88 -21.89
N VAL A 269 8.45 6.15 -20.82
CA VAL A 269 7.30 5.34 -20.39
C VAL A 269 6.06 6.22 -20.30
N ASP A 270 4.93 5.71 -20.78
CA ASP A 270 3.64 6.41 -20.72
C ASP A 270 3.08 6.42 -19.29
N ALA A 271 2.41 7.49 -18.89
CA ALA A 271 1.52 7.49 -17.73
C ALA A 271 0.09 7.14 -18.14
N ASP A 272 -0.58 6.28 -17.38
CA ASP A 272 -1.96 5.85 -17.64
C ASP A 272 -2.95 7.01 -17.47
N ASP A 273 -2.68 7.89 -16.50
CA ASP A 273 -3.47 9.08 -16.19
C ASP A 273 -2.58 10.12 -15.49
N CYS A 274 -2.88 11.39 -15.71
CA CYS A 274 -2.20 12.53 -15.11
C CYS A 274 -3.21 13.62 -14.76
N GLU A 275 -3.01 14.27 -13.63
CA GLU A 275 -3.78 15.42 -13.20
C GLU A 275 -2.90 16.47 -12.52
N VAL A 276 -3.36 17.70 -12.55
CA VAL A 276 -2.73 18.84 -11.88
C VAL A 276 -3.67 19.40 -10.84
N ILE A 277 -3.18 19.55 -9.61
CA ILE A 277 -3.91 20.12 -8.51
C ILE A 277 -3.17 21.35 -8.01
N VAL A 278 -3.85 22.49 -7.94
CA VAL A 278 -3.30 23.73 -7.40
C VAL A 278 -3.81 23.92 -5.98
N PHE A 279 -2.89 24.07 -5.02
CA PHE A 279 -3.18 24.30 -3.62
C PHE A 279 -2.80 25.72 -3.20
N LYS A 280 -3.60 26.27 -2.28
CA LYS A 280 -3.28 27.47 -1.51
C LYS A 280 -3.42 27.16 -0.03
N MET A 281 -2.35 27.29 0.75
CA MET A 281 -2.35 26.99 2.18
C MET A 281 -2.92 25.60 2.53
N GLY A 282 -2.60 24.60 1.70
CA GLY A 282 -3.10 23.23 1.85
C GLY A 282 -4.53 22.98 1.32
N ILE A 283 -5.25 24.02 0.90
CA ILE A 283 -6.60 23.90 0.35
C ILE A 283 -6.54 23.74 -1.18
N PRO A 284 -7.13 22.69 -1.77
CA PRO A 284 -7.19 22.52 -3.21
C PRO A 284 -8.11 23.59 -3.83
N MET A 285 -7.56 24.39 -4.74
CA MET A 285 -8.25 25.48 -5.43
C MET A 285 -8.78 25.06 -6.79
N GLN A 286 -7.99 24.28 -7.54
CA GLN A 286 -8.30 23.81 -8.88
C GLN A 286 -7.76 22.40 -9.07
N ARG A 287 -8.47 21.61 -9.88
CA ARG A 287 -8.06 20.29 -10.32
C ARG A 287 -8.33 20.17 -11.82
N LEU A 288 -7.32 19.78 -12.57
CA LEU A 288 -7.41 19.57 -14.00
C LEU A 288 -6.95 18.14 -14.32
N SER A 289 -7.85 17.31 -14.83
CA SER A 289 -7.48 16.00 -15.38
C SER A 289 -6.92 16.19 -16.78
N LEU A 290 -5.77 15.57 -17.04
CA LEU A 290 -5.08 15.56 -18.31
C LEU A 290 -5.27 14.23 -19.04
N GLY A 291 -5.68 13.16 -18.33
CA GLY A 291 -5.73 11.82 -18.90
C GLY A 291 -4.34 11.25 -19.16
N PRO A 292 -4.19 10.29 -20.07
CA PRO A 292 -2.90 9.68 -20.40
C PRO A 292 -1.85 10.72 -20.80
N PHE A 293 -0.59 10.44 -20.47
CA PHE A 293 0.55 11.31 -20.76
C PHE A 293 1.70 10.47 -21.33
N ASN A 294 1.90 10.56 -22.64
CA ASN A 294 2.80 9.64 -23.36
C ASN A 294 4.29 9.94 -23.08
N ALA A 295 5.14 8.97 -23.37
CA ALA A 295 6.58 9.06 -23.30
C ALA A 295 7.11 10.23 -24.14
N GLY A 296 7.94 11.08 -23.54
CA GLY A 296 8.50 12.26 -24.20
C GLY A 296 7.51 13.38 -24.54
N GLU A 297 6.21 13.22 -24.26
CA GLU A 297 5.19 14.22 -24.58
C GLU A 297 5.45 15.53 -23.83
N GLY A 298 5.15 16.66 -24.49
CA GLY A 298 5.07 17.97 -23.85
C GLY A 298 3.66 18.52 -23.98
N ARG A 299 3.08 19.02 -22.89
CA ARG A 299 1.72 19.57 -22.88
C ARG A 299 1.67 20.93 -22.20
N SER A 300 1.17 21.92 -22.93
CA SER A 300 0.89 23.26 -22.39
C SER A 300 -0.54 23.32 -21.88
N ILE A 301 -0.71 23.72 -20.62
CA ILE A 301 -2.02 23.81 -19.98
C ILE A 301 -2.20 25.19 -19.36
N LYS A 302 -3.46 25.63 -19.27
CA LYS A 302 -3.83 26.93 -18.72
C LYS A 302 -4.87 26.73 -17.61
N ILE A 303 -4.51 27.11 -16.40
CA ILE A 303 -5.33 26.92 -15.20
C ILE A 303 -5.85 28.29 -14.75
N PRO A 304 -7.17 28.50 -14.67
CA PRO A 304 -7.72 29.75 -14.15
C PRO A 304 -7.44 29.88 -12.65
N LEU A 305 -6.95 31.04 -12.25
CA LEU A 305 -6.70 31.43 -10.86
C LEU A 305 -7.69 32.54 -10.47
N LEU A 306 -8.06 32.58 -9.19
CA LEU A 306 -8.83 33.71 -8.66
C LEU A 306 -7.97 34.99 -8.70
N ASN A 307 -8.49 36.10 -9.22
CA ASN A 307 -7.70 37.34 -9.41
C ASN A 307 -6.97 37.85 -8.16
N LYS A 308 -7.60 37.71 -6.99
CA LYS A 308 -7.05 38.20 -5.72
C LYS A 308 -6.04 37.25 -5.09
N ILE A 309 -5.71 36.14 -5.75
CA ILE A 309 -4.78 35.15 -5.20
C ILE A 309 -3.34 35.65 -5.36
N SER A 310 -2.68 35.85 -4.22
CA SER A 310 -1.31 36.34 -4.09
C SER A 310 -0.49 35.42 -3.21
N GLY A 311 0.84 35.56 -3.27
CA GLY A 311 1.79 34.76 -2.48
C GLY A 311 1.96 33.34 -2.99
N ARG A 312 2.43 32.44 -2.13
CA ARG A 312 2.80 31.06 -2.52
C ARG A 312 1.59 30.19 -2.82
N ILE A 313 1.65 29.47 -3.93
CA ILE A 313 0.79 28.33 -4.26
C ILE A 313 1.67 27.08 -4.44
N VAL A 314 1.06 25.91 -4.30
CA VAL A 314 1.71 24.62 -4.59
C VAL A 314 0.98 23.99 -5.76
N VAL A 315 1.71 23.68 -6.83
CA VAL A 315 1.21 22.88 -7.94
C VAL A 315 1.66 21.46 -7.71
N ARG A 316 0.71 20.55 -7.50
CA ARG A 316 0.95 19.12 -7.41
C ARG A 316 0.59 18.47 -8.72
N LEU A 317 1.59 17.86 -9.36
CA LEU A 317 1.37 16.87 -10.39
C LEU A 317 1.06 15.54 -9.72
N VAL A 318 0.00 14.87 -10.15
CA VAL A 318 -0.33 13.50 -9.73
C VAL A 318 -0.46 12.67 -11.00
N TRP A 319 0.17 11.52 -11.05
CA TRP A 319 0.03 10.61 -12.19
C TRP A 319 0.02 9.16 -11.73
N ARG A 320 -0.54 8.29 -12.57
CA ARG A 320 -0.71 6.88 -12.27
C ARG A 320 -0.04 6.01 -13.31
N LYS A 321 0.51 4.88 -12.84
CA LYS A 321 1.00 3.78 -13.66
C LYS A 321 0.73 2.46 -12.94
N ALA A 322 -0.01 1.56 -13.58
CA ALA A 322 -0.25 0.19 -13.10
C ALA A 322 -0.72 0.09 -11.63
N LEU A 323 -1.69 0.94 -11.23
CA LEU A 323 -2.24 1.13 -9.87
C LEU A 323 -1.37 1.95 -8.90
N LYS A 324 -0.11 2.23 -9.21
CA LYS A 324 0.73 3.11 -8.37
C LYS A 324 0.42 4.57 -8.68
N THR A 325 0.30 5.38 -7.63
CA THR A 325 0.15 6.84 -7.74
C THR A 325 1.47 7.51 -7.38
N LEU A 326 1.92 8.41 -8.24
CA LEU A 326 3.14 9.20 -8.08
C LEU A 326 2.76 10.67 -8.01
N THR A 327 3.52 11.43 -7.23
CA THR A 327 3.27 12.87 -7.06
C THR A 327 4.56 13.67 -7.13
N ARG A 328 4.45 14.91 -7.58
CA ARG A 328 5.53 15.90 -7.52
C ARG A 328 4.94 17.27 -7.24
N ASP A 329 5.50 17.95 -6.25
CA ASP A 329 5.09 19.28 -5.83
C ASP A 329 6.08 20.33 -6.34
N GLN A 330 5.54 21.44 -6.85
CA GLN A 330 6.27 22.64 -7.23
C GLN A 330 5.66 23.85 -6.54
N ILE A 331 6.48 24.62 -5.83
CA ILE A 331 6.05 25.88 -5.22
C ILE A 331 6.20 26.99 -6.26
N ILE A 332 5.16 27.81 -6.42
CA ILE A 332 5.15 28.98 -7.31
C ILE A 332 4.76 30.21 -6.49
N GLU A 333 5.54 31.28 -6.63
CA GLU A 333 5.22 32.58 -6.03
C GLU A 333 4.40 33.44 -6.98
N LEU A 334 3.17 33.74 -6.58
CA LEU A 334 2.32 34.69 -7.27
C LEU A 334 2.66 36.10 -6.80
N LYS A 335 3.16 36.92 -7.72
CA LYS A 335 3.23 38.37 -7.54
C LYS A 335 1.83 38.97 -7.47
#